data_AF-A0A818EGK2-F1
#
_entry.id   AF-A0A818EGK2-F1
#
_cell.length_a   1.000
_cell.length_b   1.000
_cell.length_c   1.000
_cell.angle_alpha   90.00
_cell.angle_beta   90.00
_cell.angle_gamma   90.00
#
_symmetry.space_group_name_H-M   'P 1'
#
loop_
_entity.id
_entity.type
_entity.pdbx_description
1 polymer ?
#
loop_
_entity_poly.entity_id
_entity_poly.type
_entity_poly.pdbx_seq_one_letter_code
_entity_poly.pdbx_strand_id
1 'polypeptide(L)'
;MQGHILVASLFFITLTEGFLINFSKCPIKKHKATKYIKGDPLLVHKDFEDRLKSVEKAAKDCNVHVYVKGSYFQTPDPAQAVPIVDADLAIGHGFRFELRDTNDALVCNSLCLSRNPSTIFEVKCFLETVVKHGLVWSMSNSNVISDGTYEADKRGYHDLKKDIQTKCQKESFKRQLQRALRGENEDDQDSEGDSQDNTDDTTDKKKK
;
A
#
# COMPACT_ATOMS: atom_id res chain seq x y z
N MET A 1 50.17 -62.49 -7.95
CA MET A 1 50.06 -61.29 -7.09
C MET A 1 49.03 -60.37 -7.72
N GLN A 2 47.80 -60.43 -7.21
CA GLN A 2 46.70 -59.55 -7.61
C GLN A 2 46.68 -58.37 -6.63
N GLY A 3 46.78 -57.15 -7.15
CA GLY A 3 46.76 -55.92 -6.35
C GLY A 3 45.82 -54.92 -7.01
N HIS A 4 44.83 -54.49 -6.25
CA HIS A 4 43.60 -53.83 -6.67
C HIS A 4 43.80 -52.39 -7.18
N ILE A 5 43.09 -52.06 -8.27
CA ILE A 5 42.89 -50.69 -8.77
C ILE A 5 41.80 -50.04 -7.92
N LEU A 6 42.16 -49.03 -7.12
CA LEU A 6 41.22 -48.16 -6.42
C LEU A 6 40.59 -47.18 -7.43
N VAL A 7 39.37 -47.46 -7.85
CA VAL A 7 38.53 -46.53 -8.62
C VAL A 7 37.91 -45.55 -7.63
N ALA A 8 38.46 -44.33 -7.57
CA ALA A 8 37.85 -43.22 -6.84
C ALA A 8 36.64 -42.71 -7.64
N SER A 9 35.43 -43.17 -7.27
CA SER A 9 34.18 -42.63 -7.79
C SER A 9 33.95 -41.20 -7.27
N LEU A 10 34.21 -40.23 -8.14
CA LEU A 10 33.72 -38.85 -8.03
C LEU A 10 32.19 -38.85 -8.10
N PHE A 11 31.53 -38.82 -6.94
CA PHE A 11 30.13 -38.45 -6.86
C PHE A 11 30.01 -36.93 -7.05
N PHE A 12 29.85 -36.50 -8.30
CA PHE A 12 29.27 -35.20 -8.62
C PHE A 12 27.79 -35.26 -8.21
N ILE A 13 27.48 -34.81 -6.99
CA ILE A 13 26.11 -34.56 -6.60
C ILE A 13 25.67 -33.30 -7.35
N THR A 14 25.07 -33.48 -8.53
CA THR A 14 24.36 -32.41 -9.24
C THR A 14 23.08 -32.11 -8.47
N LEU A 15 23.19 -31.33 -7.39
CA LEU A 15 22.09 -30.64 -6.71
C LEU A 15 21.50 -29.58 -7.66
N THR A 16 20.79 -30.03 -8.67
CA THR A 16 19.86 -29.22 -9.46
C THR A 16 18.44 -29.66 -9.16
N GLU A 17 18.15 -29.95 -7.90
CA GLU A 17 16.76 -29.92 -7.43
C GLU A 17 16.37 -28.45 -7.37
N GLY A 18 15.77 -28.00 -8.47
CA GLY A 18 15.07 -26.74 -8.58
C GLY A 18 14.01 -26.70 -7.49
N PHE A 19 14.40 -26.19 -6.33
CA PHE A 19 13.50 -25.73 -5.30
C PHE A 19 12.78 -24.51 -5.91
N LEU A 20 11.72 -24.79 -6.68
CA LEU A 20 10.75 -23.81 -7.15
C LEU A 20 10.04 -23.31 -5.90
N ILE A 21 10.73 -22.46 -5.13
CA ILE A 21 10.12 -21.74 -4.03
C ILE A 21 9.04 -20.88 -4.68
N ASN A 22 7.80 -21.33 -4.52
CA ASN A 22 6.64 -20.60 -4.96
C ASN A 22 6.48 -19.41 -4.00
N PHE A 23 7.32 -18.40 -4.19
CA PHE A 23 7.29 -17.17 -3.40
C PHE A 23 5.98 -16.46 -3.73
N SER A 24 5.02 -16.60 -2.81
CA SER A 24 3.84 -15.75 -2.79
C SER A 24 4.27 -14.28 -2.86
N LYS A 25 3.77 -13.56 -3.87
CA LYS A 25 4.07 -12.14 -4.09
C LYS A 25 3.59 -11.30 -2.90
N CYS A 26 4.27 -10.18 -2.63
CA CYS A 26 3.82 -9.16 -1.69
C CYS A 26 2.42 -8.70 -2.11
N PRO A 27 1.42 -8.80 -1.21
CA PRO A 27 0.04 -8.44 -1.53
C PRO A 27 -0.19 -6.92 -1.45
N ILE A 28 0.79 -6.16 -0.97
CA ILE A 28 0.76 -4.69 -0.96
C ILE A 28 1.03 -4.18 -2.39
N LYS A 29 0.20 -3.25 -2.83
CA LYS A 29 0.26 -2.58 -4.13
C LYS A 29 0.26 -1.08 -3.95
N LYS A 30 0.96 -0.40 -4.86
CA LYS A 30 0.90 1.06 -4.99
C LYS A 30 -0.39 1.40 -5.73
N HIS A 31 -1.30 2.08 -5.04
CA HIS A 31 -2.48 2.66 -5.66
C HIS A 31 -2.09 3.94 -6.41
N LYS A 32 -2.58 4.09 -7.63
CA LYS A 32 -2.33 5.28 -8.45
C LYS A 32 -3.08 6.46 -7.86
N ALA A 33 -2.41 7.60 -7.72
CA ALA A 33 -3.08 8.82 -7.28
C ALA A 33 -4.23 9.17 -8.23
N THR A 34 -5.33 9.68 -7.68
CA THR A 34 -6.51 10.09 -8.43
C THR A 34 -6.74 11.59 -8.26
N LYS A 35 -7.79 12.12 -8.91
CA LYS A 35 -8.20 13.51 -8.70
C LYS A 35 -8.51 13.80 -7.22
N TYR A 36 -9.08 12.83 -6.50
CA TYR A 36 -9.57 13.01 -5.13
C TYR A 36 -8.68 12.38 -4.06
N ILE A 37 -7.75 11.50 -4.43
CA ILE A 37 -6.77 10.91 -3.51
C ILE A 37 -5.37 11.28 -4.01
N LYS A 38 -4.70 12.16 -3.25
CA LYS A 38 -3.38 12.73 -3.57
C LYS A 38 -2.41 12.54 -2.40
N GLY A 39 -1.17 13.02 -2.53
CA GLY A 39 -0.19 13.07 -1.45
C GLY A 39 0.88 11.99 -1.56
N ASP A 40 1.32 11.46 -0.42
CA ASP A 40 2.34 10.41 -0.37
C ASP A 40 1.88 9.13 -1.09
N PRO A 41 2.79 8.28 -1.57
CA PRO A 41 2.43 7.00 -2.19
C PRO A 41 1.49 6.18 -1.31
N LEU A 42 0.35 5.80 -1.88
CA LEU A 42 -0.65 4.99 -1.19
C LEU A 42 -0.37 3.50 -1.44
N LEU A 43 0.28 2.86 -0.47
CA LEU A 43 0.57 1.44 -0.45
C LEU A 43 -0.50 0.71 0.36
N VAL A 44 -1.28 -0.14 -0.29
CA VAL A 44 -2.41 -0.84 0.33
C VAL A 44 -2.42 -2.31 -0.02
N HIS A 45 -3.05 -3.12 0.82
CA HIS A 45 -3.33 -4.51 0.51
C HIS A 45 -4.31 -4.60 -0.66
N LYS A 46 -4.12 -5.58 -1.55
CA LYS A 46 -5.00 -5.80 -2.72
C LYS A 46 -6.49 -5.86 -2.36
N ASP A 47 -6.85 -6.39 -1.19
CA ASP A 47 -8.24 -6.55 -0.77
C ASP A 47 -8.84 -5.23 -0.24
N PHE A 48 -8.00 -4.23 0.02
CA PHE A 48 -8.41 -2.87 0.40
C PHE A 48 -8.65 -1.96 -0.82
N GLU A 49 -8.21 -2.34 -2.03
CA GLU A 49 -8.34 -1.49 -3.23
C GLU A 49 -9.80 -1.14 -3.56
N ASP A 50 -10.74 -2.08 -3.38
CA ASP A 50 -12.16 -1.80 -3.62
C ASP A 50 -12.74 -0.82 -2.60
N ARG A 51 -12.16 -0.75 -1.39
CA ARG A 51 -12.55 0.23 -0.37
C ARG A 51 -12.12 1.64 -0.75
N LEU A 52 -11.01 1.80 -1.47
CA LEU A 52 -10.56 3.11 -1.95
C LEU A 52 -11.55 3.76 -2.92
N LYS A 53 -12.32 2.97 -3.69
CA LYS A 53 -13.41 3.51 -4.53
C LYS A 53 -14.49 4.18 -3.69
N SER A 54 -14.75 3.66 -2.49
CA SER A 54 -15.72 4.26 -1.56
C SER A 54 -15.17 5.54 -0.93
N VAL A 55 -13.87 5.57 -0.61
CA VAL A 55 -13.18 6.80 -0.16
C VAL A 55 -13.22 7.88 -1.23
N GLU A 56 -12.87 7.54 -2.48
CA GLU A 56 -12.88 8.48 -3.60
C GLU A 56 -14.29 9.02 -3.87
N LYS A 57 -15.30 8.14 -3.83
CA LYS A 57 -16.69 8.56 -3.95
C LYS A 57 -17.11 9.52 -2.84
N ALA A 58 -16.76 9.23 -1.58
CA ALA A 58 -17.06 10.10 -0.45
C ALA A 58 -16.37 11.46 -0.60
N ALA A 59 -15.11 11.48 -1.01
CA ALA A 59 -14.34 12.70 -1.23
C ALA A 59 -14.98 13.57 -2.32
N LYS A 60 -15.39 12.94 -3.43
CA LYS A 60 -16.11 13.60 -4.53
C LYS A 60 -17.44 14.19 -4.08
N ASP A 61 -18.28 13.39 -3.42
CA ASP A 61 -19.63 13.81 -3.00
C ASP A 61 -19.58 14.96 -1.97
N CYS A 62 -18.50 15.03 -1.18
CA CYS A 62 -18.30 16.04 -0.14
C CYS A 62 -17.36 17.19 -0.54
N ASN A 63 -16.96 17.26 -1.83
CA ASN A 63 -16.09 18.32 -2.38
C ASN A 63 -14.75 18.49 -1.63
N VAL A 64 -14.12 17.40 -1.24
CA VAL A 64 -12.78 17.40 -0.61
C VAL A 64 -11.79 16.55 -1.41
N HIS A 65 -10.51 16.81 -1.21
CA HIS A 65 -9.42 15.92 -1.57
C HIS A 65 -8.87 15.25 -0.32
N VAL A 66 -8.63 13.95 -0.41
CA VAL A 66 -7.95 13.15 0.61
C VAL A 66 -6.46 13.21 0.31
N TYR A 67 -5.69 13.84 1.19
CA TYR A 67 -4.25 13.93 1.07
C TYR A 67 -3.60 12.88 2.00
N VAL A 68 -3.00 11.86 1.39
CA VAL A 68 -2.33 10.75 2.06
C VAL A 68 -1.06 11.26 2.74
N LYS A 69 -0.91 10.92 4.02
CA LYS A 69 0.24 11.27 4.88
C LYS A 69 1.08 10.06 5.29
N GLY A 70 0.63 8.87 4.94
CA GLY A 70 1.26 7.62 5.30
C GLY A 70 0.33 6.45 5.00
N SER A 71 0.89 5.31 4.64
CA SER A 71 0.14 4.10 4.32
C SER A 71 0.93 2.89 4.82
N TYR A 72 0.88 1.74 4.14
CA TYR A 72 1.67 0.58 4.54
C TYR A 72 3.14 0.91 4.78
N PHE A 73 3.67 0.39 5.89
CA PHE A 73 5.08 0.47 6.23
C PHE A 73 5.63 -0.92 6.57
N GLN A 74 6.92 -1.09 6.31
CA GLN A 74 7.63 -2.31 6.58
C GLN A 74 8.36 -2.22 7.93
N THR A 75 8.20 -3.22 8.79
CA THR A 75 9.00 -3.32 10.01
C THR A 75 10.35 -3.99 9.70
N PRO A 76 11.42 -3.69 10.46
CA PRO A 76 12.68 -4.43 10.37
C PRO A 76 12.52 -5.93 10.66
N ASP A 77 11.73 -6.27 11.68
CA ASP A 77 11.36 -7.65 12.02
C ASP A 77 9.85 -7.86 11.81
N PRO A 78 9.40 -8.82 10.97
CA PRO A 78 7.99 -9.15 10.79
C PRO A 78 7.24 -9.50 12.08
N ALA A 79 7.94 -10.02 13.09
CA ALA A 79 7.36 -10.35 14.39
C ALA A 79 7.23 -9.14 15.33
N GLN A 80 7.93 -8.03 15.04
CA GLN A 80 7.96 -6.84 15.88
C GLN A 80 6.55 -6.31 16.19
N ALA A 81 6.26 -6.06 17.47
CA ALA A 81 5.00 -5.46 17.87
C ALA A 81 4.83 -4.05 17.26
N VAL A 82 3.59 -3.74 16.88
CA VAL A 82 3.21 -2.46 16.28
C VAL A 82 2.20 -1.79 17.21
N PRO A 83 2.26 -0.46 17.42
CA PRO A 83 1.22 0.26 18.15
C PRO A 83 -0.17 -0.03 17.57
N ILE A 84 -1.19 -0.14 18.43
CA ILE A 84 -2.57 -0.46 18.00
C ILE A 84 -3.08 0.55 16.97
N VAL A 85 -2.73 1.83 17.12
CA VAL A 85 -3.10 2.91 16.19
C VAL A 85 -2.52 2.75 14.78
N ASP A 86 -1.52 1.89 14.61
CA ASP A 86 -0.82 1.61 13.36
C ASP A 86 -1.11 0.18 12.85
N ALA A 87 -2.00 -0.57 13.50
CA ALA A 87 -2.21 -1.98 13.22
C ALA A 87 -2.65 -2.22 11.76
N ASP A 88 -3.68 -1.51 11.30
CA ASP A 88 -4.17 -1.64 9.93
C ASP A 88 -3.17 -1.11 8.88
N LEU A 89 -2.34 -0.13 9.24
CA LEU A 89 -1.28 0.36 8.35
C LEU A 89 -0.22 -0.74 8.14
N ALA A 90 0.18 -1.44 9.20
CA ALA A 90 1.20 -2.50 9.11
C ALA A 90 0.78 -3.70 8.24
N ILE A 91 -0.51 -3.81 7.89
CA ILE A 91 -1.04 -4.82 6.97
C ILE A 91 -1.59 -4.23 5.66
N GLY A 92 -1.55 -2.90 5.49
CA GLY A 92 -2.03 -2.21 4.29
C GLY A 92 -3.56 -2.11 4.18
N HIS A 93 -4.28 -2.30 5.28
CA HIS A 93 -5.74 -2.19 5.36
C HIS A 93 -6.21 -0.83 5.89
N GLY A 94 -5.31 0.15 5.94
CA GLY A 94 -5.63 1.53 6.28
C GLY A 94 -4.52 2.50 5.88
N PHE A 95 -4.84 3.78 5.94
CA PHE A 95 -3.89 4.85 5.62
C PHE A 95 -4.18 6.11 6.45
N ARG A 96 -3.15 6.93 6.62
CA ARG A 96 -3.22 8.24 7.28
C ARG A 96 -3.56 9.33 6.29
N PHE A 97 -4.41 10.27 6.69
CA PHE A 97 -4.87 11.32 5.82
C PHE A 97 -5.07 12.67 6.51
N GLU A 98 -5.14 13.71 5.68
CA GLU A 98 -5.76 15.00 5.97
C GLU A 98 -6.74 15.35 4.83
N LEU A 99 -7.65 16.28 5.10
CA LEU A 99 -8.60 16.76 4.11
C LEU A 99 -8.22 18.13 3.59
N ARG A 100 -8.30 18.29 2.28
CA ARG A 100 -8.08 19.54 1.56
C ARG A 100 -9.30 19.88 0.73
N ASP A 101 -9.45 21.15 0.38
CA ASP A 101 -10.51 21.59 -0.53
C ASP A 101 -10.13 21.30 -1.99
N THR A 102 -11.00 21.69 -2.92
CA THR A 102 -10.74 21.52 -4.36
C THR A 102 -9.56 22.35 -4.89
N ASN A 103 -9.11 23.36 -4.13
CA ASN A 103 -7.95 24.20 -4.43
C ASN A 103 -6.68 23.70 -3.70
N ASP A 104 -6.72 22.49 -3.13
CA ASP A 104 -5.66 21.87 -2.33
C ASP A 104 -5.29 22.66 -1.05
N ALA A 105 -6.14 23.58 -0.59
CA ALA A 105 -5.99 24.26 0.69
C ALA A 105 -6.40 23.34 1.85
N LEU A 106 -5.70 23.43 2.98
CA LEU A 106 -5.97 22.59 4.14
C LEU A 106 -7.36 22.88 4.73
N VAL A 107 -8.22 21.86 4.79
CA VAL A 107 -9.53 21.91 5.44
C VAL A 107 -9.45 21.34 6.85
N CYS A 108 -8.86 20.16 7.01
CA CYS A 108 -8.79 19.49 8.31
C CYS A 108 -7.62 18.50 8.38
N ASN A 109 -6.64 18.80 9.23
CA ASN A 109 -5.53 17.91 9.57
C ASN A 109 -5.88 17.00 10.77
N SER A 110 -4.92 16.19 11.23
CA SER A 110 -5.09 15.30 12.40
C SER A 110 -5.57 16.01 13.67
N LEU A 111 -5.14 17.25 13.91
CA LEU A 111 -5.55 18.04 15.07
C LEU A 111 -7.02 18.46 14.97
N CYS A 112 -7.46 18.88 13.79
CA CYS A 112 -8.86 19.20 13.53
C CYS A 112 -9.74 17.93 13.65
N LEU A 113 -9.32 16.82 13.01
CA LEU A 113 -10.03 15.54 13.01
C LEU A 113 -10.21 14.96 14.42
N SER A 114 -9.26 15.17 15.33
CA SER A 114 -9.31 14.67 16.72
C SER A 114 -10.13 15.55 17.68
N ARG A 115 -10.57 16.74 17.28
CA ARG A 115 -11.23 17.69 18.20
C ARG A 115 -12.67 17.98 17.81
N ASN A 116 -12.89 18.59 16.65
CA ASN A 116 -14.21 19.07 16.24
C ASN A 116 -14.41 18.92 14.72
N PRO A 117 -14.35 17.68 14.17
CA PRO A 117 -14.57 17.48 12.74
C PRO A 117 -15.98 17.88 12.29
N SER A 118 -16.97 17.81 13.20
CA SER A 118 -18.38 18.05 12.90
C SER A 118 -18.76 19.50 12.65
N THR A 119 -17.88 20.47 12.95
CA THR A 119 -18.16 21.90 12.72
C THR A 119 -17.91 22.34 11.28
N ILE A 120 -17.17 21.54 10.50
CA ILE A 120 -16.89 21.79 9.09
C ILE A 120 -17.77 20.84 8.27
N PHE A 121 -18.65 21.38 7.44
CA PHE A 121 -19.68 20.61 6.74
C PHE A 121 -19.06 19.52 5.85
N GLU A 122 -18.03 19.87 5.09
CA GLU A 122 -17.32 19.00 4.16
C GLU A 122 -16.64 17.83 4.89
N VAL A 123 -16.01 18.11 6.03
CA VAL A 123 -15.37 17.09 6.88
C VAL A 123 -16.40 16.14 7.45
N LYS A 124 -17.49 16.68 8.00
CA LYS A 124 -18.59 15.87 8.55
C LYS A 124 -19.20 14.98 7.46
N CYS A 125 -19.53 15.56 6.30
CA CYS A 125 -20.04 14.84 5.14
C CYS A 125 -19.12 13.67 4.77
N PHE A 126 -17.82 13.92 4.67
CA PHE A 126 -16.85 12.91 4.26
C PHE A 126 -16.79 11.76 5.27
N LEU A 127 -16.63 12.08 6.56
CA LEU A 127 -16.51 11.09 7.63
C LEU A 127 -17.78 10.23 7.78
N GLU A 128 -18.96 10.84 7.74
CA GLU A 128 -20.22 10.10 7.80
C GLU A 128 -20.39 9.19 6.58
N THR A 129 -19.97 9.65 5.41
CA THR A 129 -20.06 8.87 4.17
C THR A 129 -19.10 7.68 4.18
N VAL A 130 -17.83 7.85 4.55
CA VAL A 130 -16.90 6.71 4.61
C VAL A 130 -17.37 5.65 5.62
N VAL A 131 -17.87 6.07 6.79
CA VAL A 131 -18.43 5.14 7.79
C VAL A 131 -19.67 4.42 7.26
N LYS A 132 -20.57 5.13 6.56
CA LYS A 132 -21.74 4.52 5.91
C LYS A 132 -21.35 3.48 4.85
N HIS A 133 -20.18 3.62 4.22
CA HIS A 133 -19.63 2.67 3.26
C HIS A 133 -18.86 1.50 3.91
N GLY A 134 -18.90 1.38 5.24
CA GLY A 134 -18.33 0.27 6.00
C GLY A 134 -16.84 0.41 6.28
N LEU A 135 -16.26 1.60 6.10
CA LEU A 135 -14.93 1.92 6.59
C LEU A 135 -14.98 2.32 8.07
N VAL A 136 -13.86 2.15 8.76
CA VAL A 136 -13.69 2.52 10.15
C VAL A 136 -12.94 3.84 10.24
N TRP A 137 -13.51 4.76 11.01
CA TRP A 137 -12.88 6.00 11.45
C TRP A 137 -13.34 6.27 12.89
N SER A 138 -12.43 6.74 13.74
CA SER A 138 -12.77 7.05 15.14
C SER A 138 -11.94 8.22 15.67
N MET A 139 -12.47 8.92 16.67
CA MET A 139 -11.78 10.04 17.31
C MET A 139 -10.43 9.65 17.95
N SER A 140 -10.29 8.41 18.42
CA SER A 140 -9.05 7.89 19.01
C SER A 140 -7.94 7.63 17.99
N ASN A 141 -8.29 7.47 16.72
CA ASN A 141 -7.36 7.33 15.61
C ASN A 141 -7.82 8.21 14.43
N SER A 142 -8.02 9.49 14.71
CA SER A 142 -8.81 10.40 13.88
C SER A 142 -8.20 10.72 12.52
N ASN A 143 -6.93 10.44 12.32
CA ASN A 143 -6.26 10.62 11.04
C ASN A 143 -6.07 9.31 10.28
N VAL A 144 -6.75 8.22 10.65
CA VAL A 144 -6.69 6.92 9.96
C VAL A 144 -8.08 6.53 9.46
N ILE A 145 -8.13 6.07 8.22
CA ILE A 145 -9.27 5.33 7.66
C ILE A 145 -8.79 3.91 7.37
N SER A 146 -9.55 2.92 7.82
CA SER A 146 -9.29 1.50 7.56
C SER A 146 -10.57 0.74 7.25
N ASP A 147 -10.48 -0.54 6.94
CA ASP A 147 -11.64 -1.44 6.82
C ASP A 147 -11.92 -2.21 8.12
N GLY A 148 -11.18 -1.93 9.19
CA GLY A 148 -11.33 -2.56 10.51
C GLY A 148 -10.83 -4.01 10.57
N THR A 149 -9.92 -4.41 9.68
CA THR A 149 -9.37 -5.78 9.66
C THR A 149 -8.75 -6.16 11.00
N TYR A 150 -8.00 -5.27 11.65
CA TYR A 150 -7.46 -5.51 12.99
C TYR A 150 -8.56 -5.76 14.03
N GLU A 151 -9.58 -4.91 14.07
CA GLU A 151 -10.68 -5.00 15.05
C GLU A 151 -11.52 -6.25 14.85
N ALA A 152 -11.75 -6.66 13.60
CA ALA A 152 -12.54 -7.82 13.23
C ALA A 152 -11.88 -9.14 13.64
N ASP A 153 -10.54 -9.25 13.55
CA ASP A 153 -9.80 -10.45 13.94
C ASP A 153 -8.46 -10.13 14.62
N LYS A 154 -8.52 -9.72 15.89
CA LYS A 154 -7.32 -9.46 16.70
C LYS A 154 -6.42 -10.68 16.88
N ARG A 155 -6.97 -11.89 16.80
CA ARG A 155 -6.19 -13.13 17.00
C ARG A 155 -5.41 -13.47 15.73
N GLY A 156 -6.08 -13.47 14.58
CA GLY A 156 -5.44 -13.71 13.28
C GLY A 156 -4.54 -12.57 12.81
N TYR A 157 -4.71 -11.35 13.34
CA TYR A 157 -3.90 -10.19 12.97
C TYR A 157 -2.40 -10.44 13.06
N HIS A 158 -1.91 -11.07 14.14
CA HIS A 158 -0.46 -11.28 14.32
C HIS A 158 0.14 -12.16 13.22
N ASP A 159 -0.59 -13.21 12.83
CA ASP A 159 -0.18 -14.14 11.78
C ASP A 159 -0.27 -13.47 10.41
N LEU A 160 -1.38 -12.76 10.14
CA LEU A 160 -1.58 -12.00 8.90
C LEU A 160 -0.48 -10.94 8.72
N LYS A 161 -0.20 -10.16 9.76
CA LYS A 161 0.86 -9.14 9.74
C LYS A 161 2.22 -9.76 9.48
N LYS A 162 2.58 -10.81 10.22
CA LYS A 162 3.87 -11.50 10.04
C LYS A 162 4.01 -12.03 8.61
N ASP A 163 2.95 -12.62 8.07
CA ASP A 163 2.89 -13.15 6.71
C ASP A 163 3.09 -12.06 5.65
N ILE A 164 2.30 -10.97 5.71
CA ILE A 164 2.42 -9.83 4.79
C ILE A 164 3.83 -9.22 4.85
N GLN A 165 4.31 -8.89 6.05
CA GLN A 165 5.62 -8.29 6.28
C GLN A 165 6.73 -9.17 5.69
N THR A 166 6.69 -10.49 5.97
CA THR A 166 7.68 -11.45 5.45
C THR A 166 7.67 -11.52 3.93
N LYS A 167 6.49 -11.59 3.30
CA LYS A 167 6.36 -11.65 1.84
C LYS A 167 6.92 -10.39 1.19
N CYS A 168 6.59 -9.22 1.74
CA CYS A 168 7.05 -7.95 1.21
C CYS A 168 8.55 -7.71 1.43
N GLN A 169 9.11 -8.17 2.54
CA GLN A 169 10.56 -8.08 2.80
C GLN A 169 11.34 -8.93 1.78
N LYS A 170 10.90 -10.17 1.56
CA LYS A 170 11.51 -11.08 0.58
C LYS A 170 11.46 -10.51 -0.83
N GLU A 171 10.34 -9.87 -1.22
CA GLU A 171 10.21 -9.25 -2.53
C GLU A 171 11.14 -8.04 -2.69
N SER A 172 11.25 -7.18 -1.66
CA SER A 172 12.18 -6.05 -1.66
C SER A 172 13.63 -6.52 -1.83
N PHE A 173 14.06 -7.50 -1.03
CA PHE A 173 15.39 -8.10 -1.11
C PHE A 173 15.67 -8.70 -2.50
N LYS A 174 14.71 -9.40 -3.08
CA LYS A 174 14.84 -9.97 -4.43
C LYS A 174 15.06 -8.87 -5.48
N ARG A 175 14.32 -7.75 -5.40
CA ARG A 175 14.49 -6.61 -6.32
C ARG A 175 15.86 -5.96 -6.17
N GLN A 176 16.32 -5.76 -4.93
CA GLN A 176 17.67 -5.24 -4.65
C GLN A 176 18.77 -6.14 -5.22
N LEU A 177 18.67 -7.46 -4.99
CA LEU A 177 19.62 -8.42 -5.54
C LEU A 177 19.63 -8.41 -7.08
N GLN A 178 18.45 -8.33 -7.71
CA GLN A 178 18.35 -8.24 -9.16
C GLN A 178 19.00 -6.98 -9.74
N ARG A 179 18.85 -5.82 -9.08
CA ARG A 179 19.50 -4.57 -9.49
C ARG A 179 21.01 -4.64 -9.33
N ALA A 180 21.49 -5.15 -8.19
CA ALA A 180 22.91 -5.36 -7.93
C ALA A 180 23.55 -6.28 -8.99
N LEU A 181 22.87 -7.35 -9.38
CA LEU A 181 23.33 -8.27 -10.42
C LEU A 181 23.35 -7.63 -11.82
N ARG A 182 22.54 -6.59 -12.07
CA ARG A 182 22.54 -5.84 -13.33
C ARG A 182 23.56 -4.72 -13.37
N GLY A 183 24.23 -4.42 -12.25
CA GLY A 183 25.10 -3.24 -12.13
C GLY A 183 24.32 -1.92 -12.22
N GLU A 184 23.02 -1.94 -11.93
CA GLU A 184 22.21 -0.72 -11.82
C GLU A 184 22.57 -0.04 -10.49
N ASN A 185 23.22 1.12 -10.56
CA ASN A 185 23.45 1.96 -9.37
C ASN A 185 22.11 2.50 -8.87
N GLU A 186 21.97 2.67 -7.56
CA GLU A 186 20.73 3.09 -6.89
C GLU A 186 20.29 4.53 -7.23
N ASP A 187 21.08 5.28 -8.00
CA ASP A 187 20.89 6.71 -8.26
C ASP A 187 19.79 7.05 -9.29
N ASP A 188 19.23 6.07 -10.01
CA ASP A 188 18.26 6.30 -11.11
C ASP A 188 16.78 6.06 -10.73
N GLN A 189 16.46 5.83 -9.45
CA GLN A 189 15.09 5.51 -9.03
C GLN A 189 14.36 6.67 -8.36
N ASP A 190 13.66 7.43 -9.20
CA ASP A 190 12.29 7.92 -8.92
C ASP A 190 11.53 8.41 -10.17
N SER A 191 12.05 8.14 -11.38
CA SER A 191 11.39 8.53 -12.63
C SER A 191 10.82 7.32 -13.36
N GLU A 192 9.83 6.63 -12.78
CA GLU A 192 8.93 5.81 -13.60
C GLU A 192 8.11 6.76 -14.49
N GLY A 193 8.61 6.97 -15.71
CA GLY A 193 7.94 7.66 -16.78
C GLY A 193 6.68 6.91 -17.19
N ASP A 194 5.52 7.41 -16.74
CA ASP A 194 4.26 7.19 -17.44
C ASP A 194 4.37 7.89 -18.80
N SER A 195 4.59 7.12 -19.87
CA SER A 195 4.42 7.57 -21.25
C SER A 195 3.01 8.14 -21.40
N GLN A 196 2.91 9.47 -21.57
CA GLN A 196 1.73 10.13 -22.09
C GLN A 196 1.64 9.83 -23.58
N ASP A 197 0.73 8.91 -23.93
CA ASP A 197 0.23 8.80 -25.29
C ASP A 197 -0.67 10.02 -25.55
N ASN A 198 -0.13 10.96 -26.34
CA ASN A 198 -0.85 12.09 -26.86
C ASN A 198 -1.73 11.62 -28.03
N THR A 199 -3.04 11.58 -27.83
CA THR A 199 -3.99 11.67 -28.95
C THR A 199 -4.97 12.81 -28.69
N ASP A 200 -4.59 13.93 -29.28
CA ASP A 200 -5.41 15.06 -29.69
C ASP A 200 -6.47 14.57 -30.71
N ASP A 201 -7.76 14.74 -30.42
CA ASP A 201 -8.79 14.83 -31.46
C ASP A 201 -9.76 15.95 -31.11
N THR A 202 -9.32 17.14 -31.49
CA THR A 202 -10.16 18.31 -31.68
C THR A 202 -11.02 18.09 -32.93
N THR A 203 -12.29 17.72 -32.78
CA THR A 203 -13.27 17.90 -33.87
C THR A 203 -14.36 18.88 -33.46
N ASP A 204 -14.09 20.12 -33.80
CA ASP A 204 -15.01 21.24 -33.95
C ASP A 204 -16.04 20.91 -35.07
N LYS A 205 -17.33 20.86 -34.74
CA LYS A 205 -18.41 20.88 -35.74
C LYS A 205 -19.54 21.81 -35.30
N LYS A 206 -19.29 23.08 -35.54
CA LYS A 206 -20.31 24.10 -35.79
C LYS A 206 -20.90 23.89 -37.19
N LYS A 207 -22.18 23.53 -37.32
CA LYS A 207 -22.97 23.82 -38.54
C LYS A 207 -24.48 23.78 -38.32
N LYS A 208 -25.08 24.96 -38.59
CA LYS A 208 -26.49 25.33 -38.78
C LYS A 208 -27.40 25.37 -37.54
#